data_AF-A0ABD3Q6I0-F1
#
_entry.id   AF-A0ABD3Q6I0-F1
#
_cell.length_a   1.000
_cell.length_b   1.000
_cell.length_c   1.000
_cell.angle_alpha   90.00
_cell.angle_beta   90.00
_cell.angle_gamma   90.00
#
_symmetry.space_group_name_H-M   'P 1'
#
loop_
_entity.id
_entity.type
_entity.pdbx_description
1 polymer ?
#
loop_
_entity_poly.entity_id
_entity_poly.type
_entity_poly.pdbx_seq_one_letter_code
_entity_poly.pdbx_strand_id
1 'polypeptide(L)'
;MGEESYYSEDEEDYEQSSSGSDPKRSSGKLKDVAAHTPIEIFHGIIAFCAVGSSITAMILNWSTLTLIAGAACSFFGPYAYYQQTKLTDIIALKEACEAITRENDRLAAENVRLNETVGDLSSTVDKLEDVEQALDVITQTQGQSVATYAQQVKEYENMFLQMEKNLRANVLQNLLQVVIRSDEDDNMTIEEDEIDDLVERIQKINGVEVVYDRFKAAIMESGGSLSSVMDIIKNLMADDGDGDEEGIFIIRDRKSMFTIYSYLLVASTAKSVASELNKPCEVKLKRLSNWLSLEEQEMGQQPQCFGYHLRGHQCELWQPVKYLGRELE
;
A
#
# COMPACT_ATOMS: atom_id res chain seq x y z
N MET A 1 -29.69 -16.75 -39.78
CA MET A 1 -30.21 -15.55 -39.08
C MET A 1 -29.34 -15.38 -37.86
N GLY A 2 -28.24 -14.64 -38.03
CA GLY A 2 -27.32 -14.26 -36.96
C GLY A 2 -27.11 -12.77 -37.12
N GLU A 3 -27.46 -12.01 -36.09
CA GLU A 3 -27.22 -10.57 -36.02
C GLU A 3 -25.93 -10.35 -35.23
N GLU A 4 -24.87 -9.95 -35.95
CA GLU A 4 -23.66 -9.38 -35.38
C GLU A 4 -23.95 -7.93 -34.99
N SER A 5 -23.89 -7.67 -33.69
CA SER A 5 -23.97 -6.31 -33.12
C SER A 5 -22.54 -5.80 -32.91
N TYR A 6 -22.14 -4.87 -33.77
CA TYR A 6 -20.84 -4.22 -33.81
C TYR A 6 -20.82 -3.08 -32.78
N TYR A 7 -20.13 -3.26 -31.66
CA TYR A 7 -19.89 -2.17 -30.71
C TYR A 7 -18.70 -1.33 -31.20
N SER A 8 -18.97 -0.05 -31.45
CA SER A 8 -17.96 0.95 -31.76
C SER A 8 -17.45 1.52 -30.44
N GLU A 9 -16.17 1.29 -30.15
CA GLU A 9 -15.44 1.92 -29.05
C GLU A 9 -14.97 3.30 -29.53
N ASP A 10 -15.68 4.36 -29.12
CA ASP A 10 -15.21 5.73 -29.26
C ASP A 10 -14.27 6.03 -28.08
N GLU A 11 -12.95 5.90 -28.31
CA GLU A 11 -11.89 6.43 -27.45
C GLU A 11 -11.92 7.96 -27.50
N GLU A 12 -12.53 8.60 -26.50
CA GLU A 12 -12.33 10.03 -26.25
C GLU A 12 -11.11 10.24 -25.34
N ASP A 13 -9.98 10.56 -25.99
CA ASP A 13 -8.75 11.05 -25.37
C ASP A 13 -8.99 12.38 -24.62
N TYR A 14 -9.24 12.30 -23.31
CA TYR A 14 -9.19 13.46 -22.42
C TYR A 14 -7.74 13.76 -22.02
N GLU A 15 -7.07 14.62 -22.78
CA GLU A 15 -5.80 15.24 -22.36
C GLU A 15 -6.02 16.10 -21.10
N GLN A 16 -5.71 15.53 -19.95
CA GLN A 16 -5.75 16.21 -18.65
C GLN A 16 -4.51 17.08 -18.45
N SER A 17 -4.54 18.29 -19.03
CA SER A 17 -3.54 19.34 -18.75
C SER A 17 -3.83 20.01 -17.40
N SER A 18 -3.41 19.36 -16.31
CA SER A 18 -3.39 19.92 -14.96
C SER A 18 -2.24 20.92 -14.82
N SER A 19 -2.44 22.13 -15.34
CA SER A 19 -1.60 23.30 -15.06
C SER A 19 -1.99 23.87 -13.69
N GLY A 20 -1.51 23.22 -12.63
CA GLY A 20 -1.57 23.72 -11.25
C GLY A 20 -0.66 24.95 -11.06
N SER A 21 -1.14 26.12 -11.48
CA SER A 21 -0.53 27.39 -11.10
C SER A 21 -1.26 27.95 -9.88
N ASP A 22 -0.76 27.61 -8.69
CA ASP A 22 -1.21 28.21 -7.43
C ASP A 22 -1.09 29.75 -7.50
N PRO A 23 -2.21 30.51 -7.45
CA PRO A 23 -2.12 31.95 -7.37
C PRO A 23 -1.65 32.32 -5.95
N LYS A 24 -0.39 32.72 -5.84
CA LYS A 24 0.18 33.34 -4.64
C LYS A 24 -0.76 34.47 -4.16
N ARG A 25 -1.52 34.20 -3.11
CA ARG A 25 -2.31 35.17 -2.36
C ARG A 25 -1.36 36.19 -1.72
N SER A 26 -1.04 37.26 -2.45
CA SER A 26 -0.49 38.47 -1.85
C SER A 26 -1.63 39.14 -1.08
N SER A 27 -1.67 38.97 0.24
CA SER A 27 -2.48 39.77 1.14
C SER A 27 -1.95 41.21 1.11
N GLY A 28 -2.31 41.94 0.05
CA GLY A 28 -2.04 43.36 -0.05
C GLY A 28 -2.84 44.05 1.05
N LYS A 29 -2.15 44.46 2.12
CA LYS A 29 -2.66 45.47 3.05
C LYS A 29 -3.27 46.59 2.21
N LEU A 30 -4.56 46.82 2.37
CA LEU A 30 -5.25 47.97 1.82
C LEU A 30 -4.41 49.19 2.23
N LYS A 31 -3.81 49.86 1.23
CA LYS A 31 -3.01 51.05 1.48
C LYS A 31 -3.95 52.05 2.13
N ASP A 32 -3.58 52.56 3.31
CA ASP A 32 -4.26 53.69 3.92
C ASP A 32 -4.41 54.76 2.85
N VAL A 33 -5.67 55.04 2.50
CA VAL A 33 -6.00 56.10 1.55
C VAL A 33 -5.54 57.38 2.23
N ALA A 34 -4.46 57.97 1.70
CA ALA A 34 -3.88 59.18 2.25
C ALA A 34 -4.99 60.22 2.42
N ALA A 35 -5.26 60.60 3.67
CA ALA A 35 -6.45 61.37 4.05
C ALA A 35 -6.53 62.77 3.43
N HIS A 36 -5.50 63.19 2.68
CA HIS A 36 -5.49 64.46 1.97
C HIS A 36 -5.03 64.25 0.54
N THR A 37 -5.92 64.59 -0.39
CA THR A 37 -5.58 64.65 -1.80
C THR A 37 -4.62 65.82 -2.02
N PRO A 38 -3.55 65.68 -2.81
CA PRO A 38 -2.59 66.77 -3.05
C PRO A 38 -3.27 68.01 -3.65
N ILE A 39 -4.43 67.82 -4.29
CA ILE A 39 -5.27 68.90 -4.80
C ILE A 39 -5.91 69.71 -3.68
N GLU A 40 -6.30 69.11 -2.56
CA GLU A 40 -6.87 69.80 -1.39
C GLU A 40 -5.82 70.71 -0.72
N ILE A 41 -4.59 70.24 -0.59
CA ILE A 41 -3.47 71.03 -0.07
C ILE A 41 -3.21 72.24 -0.97
N PHE A 42 -3.24 72.05 -2.29
CA PHE A 42 -3.03 73.14 -3.24
C PHE A 42 -4.12 74.21 -3.15
N HIS A 43 -5.40 73.81 -3.04
CA HIS A 43 -6.50 74.74 -2.85
C HIS A 43 -6.45 75.45 -1.50
N GLY A 44 -6.04 74.74 -0.43
CA GLY A 44 -5.81 75.31 0.89
C GLY A 44 -4.74 76.42 0.89
N ILE A 45 -3.63 76.19 0.18
CA ILE A 45 -2.56 77.19 0.02
C ILE A 45 -3.06 78.41 -0.74
N ILE A 46 -3.78 78.22 -1.85
CA ILE A 46 -4.33 79.33 -2.64
C ILE A 46 -5.32 80.15 -1.81
N ALA A 47 -6.22 79.49 -1.08
CA ALA A 47 -7.17 80.16 -0.19
C ALA A 47 -6.45 80.96 0.92
N PHE A 48 -5.42 80.39 1.53
CA PHE A 48 -4.62 81.07 2.56
C PHE A 48 -3.89 82.30 1.99
N CYS A 49 -3.26 82.18 0.82
CA CYS A 49 -2.63 83.29 0.13
C CYS A 49 -3.63 84.39 -0.24
N ALA A 50 -4.83 84.02 -0.72
CA ALA A 50 -5.88 84.97 -1.08
C ALA A 50 -6.36 85.76 0.15
N VAL A 51 -6.66 85.09 1.26
CA VAL A 51 -7.06 85.74 2.52
C VAL A 51 -5.93 86.62 3.06
N GLY A 52 -4.68 86.14 3.05
CA GLY A 52 -3.51 86.90 3.48
C GLY A 52 -3.28 88.17 2.65
N SER A 53 -3.43 88.06 1.32
CA SER A 53 -3.33 89.20 0.40
C SER A 53 -4.44 90.23 0.65
N SER A 54 -5.66 89.78 0.95
CA SER A 54 -6.81 90.64 1.24
C SER A 54 -6.63 91.41 2.55
N ILE A 55 -6.17 90.76 3.62
CA ILE A 55 -5.86 91.42 4.90
C ILE A 55 -4.76 92.47 4.72
N THR A 56 -3.71 92.12 3.97
CA THR A 56 -2.61 93.06 3.67
C THR A 56 -3.11 94.28 2.89
N ALA A 57 -4.01 94.07 1.92
CA ALA A 57 -4.61 95.15 1.14
C ALA A 57 -5.54 96.05 1.99
N MET A 58 -6.27 95.49 2.97
CA MET A 58 -7.10 96.29 3.89
C MET A 58 -6.28 97.22 4.78
N ILE A 59 -5.09 96.79 5.22
CA ILE A 59 -4.18 97.62 6.04
C ILE A 59 -3.64 98.80 5.22
N LEU A 60 -3.36 98.57 3.93
CA LEU A 60 -2.76 99.57 3.05
C LEU A 60 -3.80 100.54 2.45
N ASN A 61 -5.05 100.12 2.25
CA ASN A 61 -6.10 100.92 1.63
C ASN A 61 -7.46 100.77 2.32
N TRP A 62 -7.90 101.84 3.01
CA TRP A 62 -9.17 101.90 3.74
C TRP A 62 -10.36 102.28 2.87
N SER A 63 -10.56 101.59 1.74
CA SER A 63 -11.71 101.81 0.86
C SER A 63 -12.91 100.98 1.32
N THR A 64 -14.12 101.53 1.27
CA THR A 64 -15.35 100.80 1.64
C THR A 64 -15.62 99.61 0.73
N LEU A 65 -15.17 99.65 -0.53
CA LEU A 65 -15.33 98.55 -1.48
C LEU A 65 -14.49 97.31 -1.11
N THR A 66 -13.28 97.49 -0.56
CA THR A 66 -12.42 96.36 -0.18
C THR A 66 -12.95 95.62 1.04
N LEU A 67 -13.61 96.33 1.96
CA LEU A 67 -14.27 95.73 3.14
C LEU A 67 -15.45 94.82 2.73
N ILE A 68 -16.31 95.27 1.80
CA ILE A 68 -17.45 94.47 1.34
C ILE A 68 -16.97 93.23 0.58
N ALA A 69 -15.98 93.39 -0.30
CA ALA A 69 -15.39 92.27 -1.04
C ALA A 69 -14.74 91.25 -0.10
N GLY A 70 -13.96 91.69 0.90
CA GLY A 70 -13.34 90.78 1.86
C GLY A 70 -14.35 90.03 2.72
N ALA A 71 -15.44 90.69 3.14
CA ALA A 71 -16.52 90.06 3.89
C ALA A 71 -17.24 88.98 3.07
N ALA A 72 -17.52 89.25 1.78
CA ALA A 72 -18.12 88.27 0.88
C ALA A 72 -17.20 87.06 0.67
N CYS A 73 -15.91 87.28 0.41
CA CYS A 73 -14.94 86.19 0.25
C CYS A 73 -14.82 85.30 1.50
N SER A 74 -14.93 85.90 2.69
CA SER A 74 -14.87 85.17 3.96
C SER A 74 -16.05 84.21 4.17
N PHE A 75 -17.21 84.49 3.55
CA PHE A 75 -18.39 83.63 3.59
C PHE A 75 -18.36 82.54 2.52
N PHE A 76 -17.96 82.87 1.28
CA PHE A 76 -17.94 81.91 0.18
C PHE A 76 -16.83 80.86 0.30
N GLY A 77 -15.70 81.19 0.94
CA GLY A 77 -14.57 80.27 1.12
C GLY A 77 -14.96 78.97 1.85
N PRO A 78 -15.50 79.05 3.08
CA PRO A 78 -15.96 77.87 3.82
C PRO A 78 -17.07 77.09 3.11
N TYR A 79 -17.96 77.79 2.39
CA TYR A 79 -19.06 77.15 1.66
C TYR A 79 -18.55 76.33 0.47
N ALA A 80 -17.63 76.89 -0.32
CA ALA A 80 -16.99 76.18 -1.43
C ALA A 80 -16.17 74.98 -0.94
N TYR A 81 -15.43 75.14 0.17
CA TYR A 81 -14.72 74.04 0.82
C TYR A 81 -15.68 72.90 1.21
N TYR A 82 -16.79 73.22 1.88
CA TYR A 82 -17.79 72.22 2.27
C TYR A 82 -18.40 71.46 1.07
N GLN A 83 -18.71 72.16 -0.02
CA GLN A 83 -19.20 71.51 -1.25
C GLN A 83 -18.16 70.59 -1.88
N GLN A 84 -16.89 71.00 -1.88
CA GLN A 84 -15.80 70.20 -2.42
C GLN A 84 -15.60 68.90 -1.62
N THR A 85 -15.71 68.95 -0.28
CA THR A 85 -15.64 67.74 0.56
C THR A 85 -16.75 66.74 0.20
N LYS A 86 -17.97 67.22 -0.06
CA LYS A 86 -19.10 66.36 -0.45
C LYS A 86 -18.90 65.66 -1.80
N LEU A 87 -18.27 66.33 -2.76
CA LEU A 87 -17.93 65.71 -4.05
C LEU A 87 -16.86 64.64 -3.88
N THR A 88 -15.85 64.89 -3.03
CA THR A 88 -14.82 63.90 -2.71
C THR A 88 -15.40 62.66 -2.04
N ASP A 89 -16.30 62.83 -1.07
CA ASP A 89 -16.98 61.71 -0.39
C ASP A 89 -17.76 60.83 -1.38
N ILE A 90 -18.46 61.44 -2.35
CA ILE A 90 -19.24 60.69 -3.37
C ILE A 90 -18.31 59.88 -4.28
N ILE A 91 -17.17 60.45 -4.68
CA ILE A 91 -16.18 59.73 -5.50
C ILE A 91 -15.58 58.55 -4.72
N ALA A 92 -15.21 58.77 -3.46
CA ALA A 92 -14.68 57.72 -2.59
C ALA A 92 -15.71 56.60 -2.37
N LEU A 93 -16.99 56.95 -2.20
CA LEU A 93 -18.06 55.97 -2.01
C LEU A 93 -18.34 55.18 -3.29
N LYS A 94 -18.23 55.81 -4.47
CA LYS A 94 -18.33 55.11 -5.75
C LYS A 94 -17.18 54.11 -5.94
N GLU A 95 -15.95 54.50 -5.61
CA GLU A 95 -14.79 53.61 -5.69
C GLU A 95 -14.92 52.43 -4.70
N ALA A 96 -15.41 52.68 -3.48
CA ALA A 96 -15.70 51.62 -2.52
C ALA A 96 -16.80 50.68 -3.02
N CYS A 97 -17.85 51.20 -3.67
CA CYS A 97 -18.91 50.38 -4.25
C CYS A 97 -18.39 49.50 -5.38
N GLU A 98 -17.58 50.05 -6.30
CA GLU A 98 -16.93 49.28 -7.35
C GLU A 98 -15.98 48.20 -6.81
N ALA A 99 -15.25 48.49 -5.73
CA ALA A 99 -14.39 47.52 -5.06
C ALA A 99 -15.21 46.36 -4.46
N ILE A 100 -16.31 46.68 -3.76
CA ILE A 100 -17.22 45.66 -3.20
C ILE A 100 -17.85 44.82 -4.31
N THR A 101 -18.27 45.44 -5.43
CA THR A 101 -18.82 44.69 -6.57
C THR A 101 -17.79 43.71 -7.14
N ARG A 102 -16.53 44.11 -7.29
CA ARG A 102 -15.46 43.20 -7.73
C ARG A 102 -15.23 42.04 -6.76
N GLU A 103 -15.29 42.29 -5.46
CA GLU A 103 -15.17 41.24 -4.45
C GLU A 103 -16.36 40.28 -4.50
N ASN A 104 -17.58 40.80 -4.68
CA ASN A 104 -18.78 39.98 -4.79
C ASN A 104 -18.76 39.13 -6.07
N ASP A 105 -18.34 39.70 -7.20
CA ASP A 105 -18.18 38.95 -8.46
C ASP A 105 -17.13 37.84 -8.32
N ARG A 106 -16.04 38.11 -7.58
CA ARG A 106 -15.04 37.08 -7.26
C ARG A 106 -15.62 35.96 -6.39
N LEU A 107 -16.36 36.31 -5.34
CA LEU A 107 -17.01 35.33 -4.46
C LEU A 107 -18.10 34.53 -5.17
N ALA A 108 -18.81 35.14 -6.11
CA ALA A 108 -19.78 34.46 -6.96
C ALA A 108 -19.09 33.43 -7.86
N ALA A 109 -17.98 33.80 -8.51
CA ALA A 109 -17.16 32.87 -9.29
C ALA A 109 -16.58 31.74 -8.43
N GLU A 110 -16.11 32.04 -7.21
CA GLU A 110 -15.64 31.03 -6.26
C GLU A 110 -16.76 30.08 -5.84
N ASN A 111 -17.98 30.56 -5.60
CA ASN A 111 -19.15 29.73 -5.30
C ASN A 111 -19.52 28.80 -6.46
N VAL A 112 -19.50 29.28 -7.70
CA VAL A 112 -19.76 28.45 -8.90
C VAL A 112 -18.75 27.31 -8.97
N ARG A 113 -17.45 27.62 -8.81
CA ARG A 113 -16.38 26.60 -8.83
C ARG A 113 -16.53 25.59 -7.68
N LEU A 114 -16.91 26.06 -6.50
CA LEU A 114 -17.13 25.18 -5.35
C LEU A 114 -18.33 24.25 -5.59
N ASN A 115 -19.38 24.76 -6.23
CA ASN A 115 -20.56 23.97 -6.59
C ASN A 115 -20.23 22.90 -7.65
N GLU A 116 -19.37 23.19 -8.62
CA GLU A 116 -18.82 22.19 -9.55
C GLU A 116 -18.05 21.10 -8.80
N THR A 117 -17.18 21.50 -7.86
CA THR A 117 -16.42 20.54 -7.03
C THR A 117 -17.34 19.65 -6.19
N VAL A 118 -18.42 20.19 -5.64
CA VAL A 118 -19.44 19.40 -4.92
C VAL A 118 -20.13 18.41 -5.86
N GLY A 119 -20.38 18.79 -7.12
CA GLY A 119 -20.88 17.88 -8.15
C GLY A 119 -19.93 16.70 -8.41
N ASP A 120 -18.62 16.97 -8.55
CA ASP A 120 -17.61 15.93 -8.74
C ASP A 120 -17.49 14.99 -7.54
N LEU A 121 -17.59 15.53 -6.32
CA LEU A 121 -17.63 14.72 -5.10
C LEU A 121 -18.90 13.86 -5.05
N SER A 122 -20.06 14.37 -5.46
CA SER A 122 -21.30 13.58 -5.56
C SER A 122 -21.12 12.42 -6.54
N SER A 123 -20.57 12.67 -7.73
CA SER A 123 -20.29 11.61 -8.70
C SER A 123 -19.30 10.57 -8.16
N THR A 124 -18.35 10.99 -7.33
CA THR A 124 -17.42 10.07 -6.66
C THR A 124 -18.10 9.23 -5.59
N VAL A 125 -19.07 9.79 -4.86
CA VAL A 125 -19.91 9.04 -3.90
C VAL A 125 -20.77 8.02 -4.62
N ASP A 126 -21.39 8.38 -5.75
CA ASP A 126 -22.17 7.44 -6.57
C ASP A 126 -21.30 6.26 -7.06
N LYS A 127 -20.07 6.54 -7.51
CA LYS A 127 -19.10 5.48 -7.87
C LYS A 127 -18.69 4.59 -6.69
N LEU A 128 -18.66 5.12 -5.47
CA LEU A 128 -18.36 4.34 -4.28
C LEU A 128 -19.54 3.44 -3.89
N GLU A 129 -20.77 3.89 -4.11
CA GLU A 129 -21.99 3.07 -3.96
C GLU A 129 -22.00 1.91 -4.96
N ASP A 130 -21.64 2.16 -6.23
CA ASP A 130 -21.48 1.11 -7.24
C ASP A 130 -20.41 0.08 -6.85
N VAL A 131 -19.28 0.54 -6.29
CA VAL A 131 -18.20 -0.34 -5.80
C VAL A 131 -18.65 -1.13 -4.57
N GLU A 132 -19.39 -0.54 -3.63
CA GLU A 132 -19.96 -1.25 -2.48
C GLU A 132 -20.92 -2.35 -2.93
N GLN A 133 -21.79 -2.05 -3.90
CA GLN A 133 -22.71 -3.03 -4.47
C GLN A 133 -21.98 -4.15 -5.21
N ALA A 134 -20.93 -3.82 -5.98
CA ALA A 134 -20.08 -4.83 -6.60
C ALA A 134 -19.36 -5.70 -5.55
N LEU A 135 -18.89 -5.11 -4.45
CA LEU A 135 -18.24 -5.84 -3.36
C LEU A 135 -19.23 -6.75 -2.63
N ASP A 136 -20.48 -6.35 -2.47
CA ASP A 136 -21.53 -7.17 -1.86
C ASP A 136 -21.89 -8.38 -2.74
N VAL A 137 -22.02 -8.18 -4.06
CA VAL A 137 -22.21 -9.27 -5.03
C VAL A 137 -21.01 -10.24 -5.01
N ILE A 138 -19.79 -9.71 -4.94
CA ILE A 138 -18.57 -10.52 -4.82
C ILE A 138 -18.54 -11.26 -3.49
N THR A 139 -18.91 -10.64 -2.38
CA THR A 139 -18.92 -11.28 -1.06
C THR A 139 -19.99 -12.38 -0.99
N GLN A 140 -21.14 -12.16 -1.61
CA GLN A 140 -22.22 -13.14 -1.71
C GLN A 140 -21.84 -14.35 -2.59
N THR A 141 -21.05 -14.13 -3.66
CA THR A 141 -20.52 -15.22 -4.50
C THR A 141 -19.27 -15.88 -3.91
N GLN A 142 -18.40 -15.13 -3.22
CA GLN A 142 -17.18 -15.66 -2.59
C GLN A 142 -17.43 -16.36 -1.25
N GLY A 143 -18.55 -16.07 -0.56
CA GLY A 143 -18.99 -16.83 0.62
C GLY A 143 -19.24 -18.32 0.32
N GLN A 144 -19.62 -18.67 -0.91
CA GLN A 144 -19.62 -20.06 -1.40
C GLN A 144 -18.23 -20.52 -1.86
N SER A 145 -17.41 -19.62 -2.41
CA SER A 145 -16.08 -19.93 -2.94
C SER A 145 -15.05 -20.34 -1.89
N VAL A 146 -15.13 -19.88 -0.64
CA VAL A 146 -14.17 -20.31 0.41
C VAL A 146 -14.36 -21.78 0.79
N ALA A 147 -15.62 -22.23 0.87
CA ALA A 147 -15.92 -23.65 1.11
C ALA A 147 -15.50 -24.52 -0.08
N THR A 148 -15.75 -24.07 -1.31
CA THR A 148 -15.28 -24.74 -2.53
C THR A 148 -13.76 -24.76 -2.61
N TYR A 149 -13.08 -23.69 -2.21
CA TYR A 149 -11.62 -23.64 -2.19
C TYR A 149 -11.02 -24.59 -1.15
N ALA A 150 -11.58 -24.62 0.07
CA ALA A 150 -11.16 -25.58 1.09
C ALA A 150 -11.35 -27.04 0.61
N GLN A 151 -12.44 -27.29 -0.13
CA GLN A 151 -12.68 -28.59 -0.73
C GLN A 151 -11.69 -28.92 -1.86
N GLN A 152 -11.35 -27.96 -2.72
CA GLN A 152 -10.33 -28.13 -3.76
C GLN A 152 -8.96 -28.43 -3.16
N VAL A 153 -8.54 -27.73 -2.11
CA VAL A 153 -7.26 -28.01 -1.43
C VAL A 153 -7.22 -29.44 -0.90
N LYS A 154 -8.33 -29.91 -0.30
CA LYS A 154 -8.46 -31.29 0.18
C LYS A 154 -8.42 -32.33 -0.96
N GLU A 155 -9.03 -32.02 -2.11
CA GLU A 155 -8.97 -32.87 -3.29
C GLU A 155 -7.55 -32.94 -3.87
N TYR A 156 -6.81 -31.82 -3.90
CA TYR A 156 -5.42 -31.81 -4.31
C TYR A 156 -4.53 -32.63 -3.38
N GLU A 157 -4.72 -32.53 -2.06
CA GLU A 157 -4.00 -33.34 -1.08
C GLU A 157 -4.19 -34.85 -1.35
N ASN A 158 -5.41 -35.27 -1.64
CA ASN A 158 -5.70 -36.66 -2.00
C ASN A 158 -5.03 -37.07 -3.32
N MET A 159 -5.04 -36.21 -4.35
CA MET A 159 -4.32 -36.49 -5.61
C MET A 159 -2.81 -36.64 -5.39
N PHE A 160 -2.21 -35.80 -4.54
CA PHE A 160 -0.80 -35.92 -4.20
C PHE A 160 -0.49 -37.24 -3.48
N LEU A 161 -1.32 -37.64 -2.52
CA LEU A 161 -1.18 -38.93 -1.83
C LEU A 161 -1.30 -40.12 -2.82
N GLN A 162 -2.19 -40.04 -3.80
CA GLN A 162 -2.30 -41.06 -4.85
C GLN A 162 -1.08 -41.09 -5.78
N MET A 163 -0.56 -39.91 -6.15
CA MET A 163 0.63 -39.81 -6.98
C MET A 163 1.88 -40.33 -6.26
N GLU A 164 2.00 -40.06 -4.96
CA GLU A 164 3.07 -40.59 -4.11
C GLU A 164 3.00 -42.12 -4.04
N LYS A 165 1.80 -42.69 -3.83
CA LYS A 165 1.60 -44.15 -3.87
C LYS A 165 1.97 -44.76 -5.23
N ASN A 166 1.62 -44.10 -6.34
CA ASN A 166 2.00 -44.55 -7.68
C ASN A 166 3.52 -44.49 -7.91
N LEU A 167 4.19 -43.45 -7.42
CA LEU A 167 5.65 -43.34 -7.50
C LEU A 167 6.32 -44.44 -6.67
N ARG A 168 5.87 -44.66 -5.43
CA ARG A 168 6.39 -45.73 -4.56
C ARG A 168 6.18 -47.11 -5.17
N ALA A 169 5.01 -47.37 -5.74
CA ALA A 169 4.73 -48.63 -6.45
C ALA A 169 5.65 -48.84 -7.66
N ASN A 170 5.94 -47.78 -8.42
CA ASN A 170 6.86 -47.85 -9.57
C ASN A 170 8.30 -48.14 -9.12
N VAL A 171 8.77 -47.44 -8.08
CA VAL A 171 10.10 -47.68 -7.48
C VAL A 171 10.19 -49.12 -6.96
N LEU A 172 9.17 -49.59 -6.22
CA LEU A 172 9.10 -50.95 -5.71
C LEU A 172 9.19 -51.98 -6.85
N GLN A 173 8.44 -51.78 -7.92
CA GLN A 173 8.44 -52.67 -9.07
C GLN A 173 9.84 -52.74 -9.72
N ASN A 174 10.51 -51.59 -9.88
CA ASN A 174 11.86 -51.54 -10.42
C ASN A 174 12.87 -52.22 -9.49
N LEU A 175 12.75 -52.03 -8.17
CA LEU A 175 13.57 -52.70 -7.17
C LEU A 175 13.40 -54.21 -7.24
N LEU A 176 12.17 -54.72 -7.23
CA LEU A 176 11.88 -56.14 -7.37
C LEU A 176 12.47 -56.72 -8.66
N GLN A 177 12.36 -56.00 -9.77
CA GLN A 177 12.93 -56.44 -11.04
C GLN A 177 14.46 -56.50 -11.00
N VAL A 178 15.11 -55.56 -10.31
CA VAL A 178 16.57 -55.57 -10.14
C VAL A 178 17.02 -56.73 -9.24
N VAL A 179 16.31 -56.99 -8.14
CA VAL A 179 16.63 -58.11 -7.25
C VAL A 179 16.48 -59.45 -7.98
N ILE A 180 15.37 -59.68 -8.68
CA ILE A 180 15.13 -60.91 -9.44
C ILE A 180 16.16 -61.11 -10.57
N ARG A 181 16.67 -60.03 -11.16
CA ARG A 181 17.72 -60.10 -12.20
C ARG A 181 19.14 -60.24 -11.65
N SER A 182 19.32 -60.08 -10.35
CA SER A 182 20.64 -60.19 -9.72
C SER A 182 20.91 -61.60 -9.21
N ASP A 183 19.87 -62.42 -9.06
CA ASP A 183 19.98 -63.87 -8.90
C ASP A 183 20.36 -64.50 -10.26
N GLU A 184 21.64 -64.81 -10.45
CA GLU A 184 22.15 -65.41 -11.70
C GLU A 184 21.96 -66.92 -11.77
N ASP A 185 21.88 -67.60 -10.62
CA ASP A 185 21.87 -69.05 -10.52
C ASP A 185 20.52 -69.66 -10.12
N ASP A 186 19.48 -68.83 -9.93
CA ASP A 186 18.09 -69.18 -9.61
C ASP A 186 18.00 -69.95 -8.27
N ASN A 187 18.96 -69.72 -7.38
CA ASN A 187 19.01 -70.37 -6.06
C ASN A 187 18.15 -69.63 -5.00
N MET A 188 17.61 -68.44 -5.36
CA MET A 188 16.78 -67.59 -4.50
C MET A 188 17.50 -67.08 -3.23
N THR A 189 18.83 -67.05 -3.24
CA THR A 189 19.71 -66.59 -2.15
C THR A 189 20.82 -65.68 -2.70
N ILE A 190 20.92 -64.47 -2.17
CA ILE A 190 21.93 -63.49 -2.59
C ILE A 190 23.23 -63.73 -1.82
N GLU A 191 24.31 -64.06 -2.53
CA GLU A 191 25.64 -64.26 -1.97
C GLU A 191 26.36 -62.92 -1.69
N GLU A 192 27.40 -62.92 -0.84
CA GLU A 192 28.04 -61.69 -0.38
C GLU A 192 28.67 -60.86 -1.52
N ASP A 193 29.17 -61.53 -2.56
CA ASP A 193 29.74 -60.91 -3.77
C ASP A 193 28.66 -60.33 -4.70
N GLU A 194 27.44 -60.87 -4.68
CA GLU A 194 26.31 -60.33 -5.46
C GLU A 194 25.67 -59.09 -4.82
N ILE A 195 25.85 -58.88 -3.52
CA ILE A 195 25.30 -57.72 -2.78
C ILE A 195 25.86 -56.41 -3.35
N ASP A 196 27.14 -56.36 -3.71
CA ASP A 196 27.79 -55.14 -4.21
C ASP A 196 27.19 -54.70 -5.55
N ASP A 197 27.05 -55.66 -6.46
CA ASP A 197 26.41 -55.49 -7.77
C ASP A 197 24.94 -55.09 -7.63
N LEU A 198 24.22 -55.71 -6.69
CA LEU A 198 22.83 -55.39 -6.39
C LEU A 198 22.70 -53.93 -5.91
N VAL A 199 23.56 -53.48 -4.98
CA VAL A 199 23.51 -52.10 -4.48
C VAL A 199 23.84 -51.09 -5.59
N GLU A 200 24.84 -51.37 -6.44
CA GLU A 200 25.17 -50.50 -7.57
C GLU A 200 23.98 -50.36 -8.54
N ARG A 201 23.27 -51.46 -8.83
CA ARG A 201 22.08 -51.45 -9.69
C ARG A 201 20.92 -50.68 -9.06
N ILE A 202 20.73 -50.81 -7.74
CA ILE A 202 19.69 -50.07 -7.02
C ILE A 202 19.98 -48.56 -7.01
N GLN A 203 21.24 -48.16 -6.79
CA GLN A 203 21.63 -46.74 -6.81
C GLN A 203 21.44 -46.07 -8.17
N LYS A 204 21.41 -46.84 -9.27
CA LYS A 204 21.09 -46.34 -10.61
C LYS A 204 19.60 -46.02 -10.80
N ILE A 205 18.72 -46.47 -9.90
CA ILE A 205 17.29 -46.14 -9.94
C ILE A 205 17.09 -44.71 -9.42
N ASN A 206 16.54 -43.84 -10.27
CA ASN A 206 16.30 -42.43 -9.92
C ASN A 206 15.41 -42.31 -8.67
N GLY A 207 15.90 -41.61 -7.64
CA GLY A 207 15.12 -41.21 -6.46
C GLY A 207 15.24 -42.11 -5.24
N VAL A 208 16.08 -43.16 -5.28
CA VAL A 208 16.36 -44.03 -4.14
C VAL A 208 17.80 -43.83 -3.67
N GLU A 209 17.98 -43.51 -2.40
CA GLU A 209 19.30 -43.56 -1.76
C GLU A 209 19.34 -44.75 -0.80
N VAL A 210 20.32 -45.61 -0.99
CA VAL A 210 20.53 -46.81 -0.15
C VAL A 210 21.74 -46.58 0.72
N VAL A 211 21.57 -46.77 2.04
CA VAL A 211 22.70 -46.81 2.96
C VAL A 211 23.32 -48.20 2.89
N TYR A 212 24.42 -48.32 2.13
CA TYR A 212 25.08 -49.58 1.80
C TYR A 212 25.33 -50.46 3.04
N ASP A 213 25.93 -49.92 4.10
CA ASP A 213 26.30 -50.69 5.29
C ASP A 213 25.08 -51.32 5.99
N ARG A 214 23.97 -50.58 6.06
CA ARG A 214 22.75 -51.04 6.72
C ARG A 214 22.01 -52.05 5.87
N PHE A 215 21.98 -51.84 4.55
CA PHE A 215 21.38 -52.77 3.61
C PHE A 215 22.14 -54.11 3.62
N LYS A 216 23.47 -54.07 3.54
CA LYS A 216 24.32 -55.26 3.62
C LYS A 216 24.14 -55.99 4.95
N ALA A 217 24.15 -55.27 6.08
CA ALA A 217 23.92 -55.87 7.39
C ALA A 217 22.55 -56.57 7.48
N ALA A 218 21.48 -55.95 6.98
CA ALA A 218 20.13 -56.52 7.01
C ALA A 218 19.99 -57.77 6.13
N ILE A 219 20.67 -57.82 4.98
CA ILE A 219 20.70 -59.02 4.12
C ILE A 219 21.47 -60.16 4.80
N MET A 220 22.64 -59.86 5.37
CA MET A 220 23.44 -60.87 6.08
C MET A 220 22.73 -61.42 7.31
N GLU A 221 22.07 -60.55 8.09
CA GLU A 221 21.31 -60.95 9.29
C GLU A 221 20.11 -61.84 8.95
N SER A 222 19.48 -61.58 7.79
CA SER A 222 18.34 -62.36 7.32
C SER A 222 18.70 -63.62 6.52
N GLY A 223 19.99 -63.94 6.42
CA GLY A 223 20.50 -65.15 5.78
C GLY A 223 20.48 -65.10 4.25
N GLY A 224 20.45 -63.91 3.65
CA GLY A 224 20.56 -63.72 2.20
C GLY A 224 19.34 -64.16 1.38
N SER A 225 18.26 -64.64 2.01
CA SER A 225 17.13 -65.17 1.26
C SER A 225 16.39 -64.07 0.48
N LEU A 226 15.99 -64.36 -0.77
CA LEU A 226 15.25 -63.43 -1.61
C LEU A 226 13.96 -62.94 -0.94
N SER A 227 13.28 -63.81 -0.19
CA SER A 227 12.08 -63.46 0.57
C SER A 227 12.37 -62.40 1.62
N SER A 228 13.50 -62.51 2.33
CA SER A 228 13.91 -61.52 3.32
C SER A 228 14.25 -60.17 2.68
N VAL A 229 14.92 -60.18 1.52
CA VAL A 229 15.18 -58.96 0.75
C VAL A 229 13.87 -58.29 0.34
N MET A 230 12.88 -59.06 -0.11
CA MET A 230 11.57 -58.54 -0.43
C MET A 230 10.86 -57.93 0.79
N ASP A 231 10.99 -58.53 1.97
CA ASP A 231 10.37 -57.99 3.18
C ASP A 231 11.06 -56.71 3.67
N ILE A 232 12.39 -56.62 3.54
CA ILE A 232 13.16 -55.38 3.75
C ILE A 232 12.68 -54.28 2.80
N ILE A 233 12.44 -54.63 1.52
CA ILE A 233 11.93 -53.69 0.50
C ILE A 233 10.43 -53.37 0.71
N LYS A 234 9.62 -54.25 1.31
CA LYS A 234 8.23 -53.94 1.65
C LYS A 234 8.12 -52.97 2.82
N ASN A 235 9.04 -53.03 3.79
CA ASN A 235 9.10 -52.06 4.90
C ASN A 235 9.31 -50.62 4.39
N LEU A 236 9.88 -50.47 3.19
CA LEU A 236 10.02 -49.23 2.45
C LEU A 236 8.67 -48.60 2.01
N MET A 237 7.58 -49.40 1.96
CA MET A 237 6.23 -48.94 1.61
C MET A 237 5.30 -48.74 2.82
N ALA A 238 5.66 -49.22 4.01
CA ALA A 238 4.86 -49.01 5.20
C ALA A 238 4.89 -47.51 5.54
N ASP A 239 3.78 -46.82 5.29
CA ASP A 239 3.60 -45.37 5.43
C ASP A 239 3.45 -44.94 6.90
N ASP A 240 3.93 -45.77 7.82
CA ASP A 240 3.72 -45.65 9.24
C ASP A 240 4.77 -44.67 9.75
N GLY A 241 4.45 -43.40 9.54
CA GLY A 241 5.24 -42.27 9.98
C GLY A 241 5.57 -42.40 11.45
N ASP A 242 6.86 -42.45 11.75
CA ASP A 242 7.53 -41.69 12.78
C ASP A 242 9.02 -41.72 12.42
N GLY A 243 9.61 -40.52 12.37
CA GLY A 243 10.91 -40.25 11.76
C GLY A 243 12.09 -40.83 12.55
N ASP A 244 12.27 -42.13 12.50
CA ASP A 244 13.56 -42.70 12.83
C ASP A 244 14.48 -42.41 11.63
N GLU A 245 15.47 -41.53 11.84
CA GLU A 245 16.58 -41.20 10.90
C GLU A 245 17.44 -42.43 10.52
N GLU A 246 16.93 -43.64 10.77
CA GLU A 246 17.60 -44.91 10.70
C GLU A 246 17.10 -45.82 9.55
N GLY A 247 16.19 -45.34 8.72
CA GLY A 247 15.73 -46.07 7.54
C GLY A 247 16.89 -46.50 6.61
N ILE A 248 16.88 -47.76 6.18
CA ILE A 248 17.86 -48.32 5.21
C ILE A 248 17.78 -47.61 3.85
N PHE A 249 16.59 -47.11 3.52
CA PHE A 249 16.30 -46.40 2.29
C PHE A 249 15.78 -45.01 2.59
N ILE A 250 16.41 -44.03 1.95
CA ILE A 250 15.96 -42.64 1.98
C ILE A 250 15.38 -42.36 0.59
N ILE A 251 14.06 -42.33 0.49
CA ILE A 251 13.40 -41.82 -0.72
C ILE A 251 13.58 -40.31 -0.69
N ARG A 252 14.25 -39.75 -1.69
CA ARG A 252 14.34 -38.29 -1.85
C ARG A 252 12.97 -37.75 -2.23
N ASP A 253 12.15 -37.51 -1.22
CA ASP A 253 10.83 -36.96 -1.43
C ASP A 253 10.98 -35.50 -1.87
N ARG A 254 10.35 -35.15 -3.00
CA ARG A 254 10.35 -33.78 -3.53
C ARG A 254 9.69 -32.76 -2.59
N LYS A 255 9.15 -33.22 -1.46
CA LYS A 255 8.54 -32.40 -0.40
C LYS A 255 9.47 -31.28 0.05
N SER A 256 10.79 -31.52 0.22
CA SER A 256 11.72 -30.45 0.63
C SER A 256 11.78 -29.29 -0.35
N MET A 257 11.69 -29.58 -1.65
CA MET A 257 11.64 -28.55 -2.68
C MET A 257 10.29 -27.81 -2.66
N PHE A 258 9.18 -28.52 -2.49
CA PHE A 258 7.84 -27.91 -2.48
C PHE A 258 7.58 -27.04 -1.25
N THR A 259 8.10 -27.40 -0.06
CA THR A 259 7.99 -26.56 1.13
C THR A 259 8.72 -25.23 0.92
N ILE A 260 9.91 -25.27 0.35
CA ILE A 260 10.69 -24.06 0.02
C ILE A 260 9.93 -23.20 -1.00
N TYR A 261 9.39 -23.78 -2.08
CA TYR A 261 8.61 -23.04 -3.07
C TYR A 261 7.31 -22.46 -2.50
N SER A 262 6.61 -23.20 -1.62
CA SER A 262 5.41 -22.73 -0.94
C SER A 262 5.71 -21.52 -0.04
N TYR A 263 6.74 -21.61 0.81
CA TYR A 263 7.17 -20.48 1.65
C TYR A 263 7.61 -19.27 0.80
N LEU A 264 8.33 -19.50 -0.30
CA LEU A 264 8.71 -18.42 -1.23
C LEU A 264 7.51 -17.77 -1.92
N LEU A 265 6.50 -18.55 -2.31
CA LEU A 265 5.29 -18.04 -2.96
C LEU A 265 4.43 -17.23 -1.98
N VAL A 266 4.28 -17.71 -0.74
CA VAL A 266 3.60 -16.99 0.34
C VAL A 266 4.36 -15.71 0.70
N ALA A 267 5.68 -15.76 0.78
CA ALA A 267 6.50 -14.57 1.04
C ALA A 267 6.42 -13.54 -0.12
N SER A 268 6.36 -14.01 -1.37
CA SER A 268 6.22 -13.15 -2.54
C SER A 268 4.85 -12.48 -2.60
N THR A 269 3.77 -13.22 -2.32
CA THR A 269 2.42 -12.65 -2.27
C THR A 269 2.26 -11.68 -1.09
N ALA A 270 2.82 -11.99 0.08
CA ALA A 270 2.85 -11.08 1.22
C ALA A 270 3.60 -9.77 0.90
N LYS A 271 4.72 -9.83 0.16
CA LYS A 271 5.44 -8.64 -0.31
C LYS A 271 4.60 -7.80 -1.27
N SER A 272 3.89 -8.43 -2.21
CA SER A 272 3.03 -7.72 -3.18
C SER A 272 1.85 -7.02 -2.50
N VAL A 273 1.19 -7.71 -1.56
CA VAL A 273 0.09 -7.13 -0.77
C VAL A 273 0.58 -5.99 0.12
N ALA A 274 1.79 -6.10 0.69
CA ALA A 274 2.38 -5.04 1.48
C ALA A 274 2.75 -3.79 0.64
N SER A 275 3.14 -3.95 -0.63
CA SER A 275 3.39 -2.80 -1.53
C SER A 275 2.13 -2.09 -1.99
N GLU A 276 0.99 -2.80 -2.09
CA GLU A 276 -0.31 -2.22 -2.46
C GLU A 276 -0.90 -1.35 -1.32
N LEU A 277 -0.59 -1.68 -0.06
CA LEU A 277 -1.07 -0.99 1.15
C LEU A 277 -0.35 0.34 1.46
N ASN A 278 0.13 1.05 0.44
CA ASN A 278 0.82 2.34 0.55
C ASN A 278 -0.13 3.49 0.94
N LYS A 279 -0.57 3.49 2.21
CA LYS A 279 -1.09 4.64 2.97
C LYS A 279 -0.50 4.57 4.40
N PRO A 280 -0.30 5.70 5.09
CA PRO A 280 0.87 5.98 5.92
C PRO A 280 0.94 5.10 7.18
N CYS A 281 1.64 3.97 7.08
CA CYS A 281 1.96 3.09 8.21
C CYS A 281 3.47 2.83 8.30
N GLU A 282 4.29 3.85 8.05
CA GLU A 282 5.77 3.80 8.11
C GLU A 282 6.30 3.23 9.45
N VAL A 283 5.55 3.37 10.54
CA VAL A 283 5.98 2.91 11.87
C VAL A 283 5.80 1.40 12.08
N LYS A 284 4.82 0.75 11.41
CA LYS A 284 4.59 -0.70 11.57
C LYS A 284 5.49 -1.53 10.65
N LEU A 285 5.80 -1.04 9.46
CA LEU A 285 6.70 -1.70 8.51
C LEU A 285 8.14 -1.81 9.02
N LYS A 286 8.65 -0.79 9.73
CA LYS A 286 9.98 -0.86 10.40
C LYS A 286 10.05 -1.90 11.51
N ARG A 287 8.95 -2.20 12.20
CA ARG A 287 8.90 -3.26 13.20
C ARG A 287 8.89 -4.65 12.55
N LEU A 288 8.14 -4.82 11.47
CA LEU A 288 8.10 -6.08 10.73
C LEU A 288 9.40 -6.38 9.98
N SER A 289 10.06 -5.36 9.39
CA SER A 289 11.37 -5.58 8.76
C SER A 289 12.44 -5.96 9.77
N ASN A 290 12.44 -5.32 10.96
CA ASN A 290 13.36 -5.71 12.03
C ASN A 290 13.07 -7.11 12.57
N TRP A 291 11.80 -7.51 12.62
CA TRP A 291 11.41 -8.85 13.06
C TRP A 291 11.84 -9.92 12.05
N LEU A 292 11.62 -9.69 10.74
CA LEU A 292 12.09 -10.57 9.67
C LEU A 292 13.62 -10.67 9.62
N SER A 293 14.36 -9.56 9.82
CA SER A 293 15.83 -9.60 9.90
C SER A 293 16.36 -10.29 11.15
N LEU A 294 15.58 -10.31 12.25
CA LEU A 294 15.90 -11.08 13.46
C LEU A 294 15.69 -12.58 13.22
N GLU A 295 14.62 -12.96 12.53
CA GLU A 295 14.31 -14.36 12.22
C GLU A 295 15.27 -14.94 11.16
N GLU A 296 15.72 -14.11 10.21
CA GLU A 296 16.77 -14.47 9.24
C GLU A 296 18.16 -14.64 9.90
N GLN A 297 18.39 -14.02 11.08
CA GLN A 297 19.57 -14.28 11.91
C GLN A 297 19.44 -15.54 12.79
N GLU A 298 18.23 -15.92 13.20
CA GLU A 298 18.01 -17.12 14.03
C GLU A 298 17.95 -18.42 13.21
N MET A 299 17.57 -18.38 11.92
CA MET A 299 17.60 -19.57 11.04
C MET A 299 19.01 -20.08 10.69
N GLY A 300 20.07 -19.41 11.15
CA GLY A 300 21.45 -19.90 11.09
C GLY A 300 21.85 -20.86 12.22
N GLN A 301 20.98 -21.07 13.23
CA GLN A 301 21.18 -22.05 14.29
C GLN A 301 20.01 -23.05 14.30
N GLN A 302 20.34 -24.34 14.32
CA GLN A 302 19.38 -25.45 14.29
C GLN A 302 18.23 -25.24 15.29
N PRO A 303 16.96 -25.39 14.86
CA PRO A 303 15.84 -25.31 15.79
C PRO A 303 15.80 -26.57 16.64
N GLN A 304 16.05 -26.44 17.95
CA GLN A 304 15.58 -27.43 18.90
C GLN A 304 14.06 -27.31 19.00
N CYS A 305 13.38 -28.42 18.76
CA CYS A 305 11.92 -28.56 18.69
C CYS A 305 11.21 -27.96 19.92
N PHE A 306 10.45 -26.87 19.73
CA PHE A 306 9.39 -26.48 20.67
C PHE A 306 8.05 -27.03 20.18
N GLY A 307 7.61 -28.12 20.81
CA GLY A 307 6.28 -28.68 20.62
C GLY A 307 5.23 -27.79 21.29
N TYR A 308 4.28 -27.25 20.53
CA TYR A 308 3.14 -26.53 21.07
C TYR A 308 1.95 -27.45 21.26
N HIS A 309 1.61 -27.70 22.52
CA HIS A 309 0.37 -28.36 22.94
C HIS A 309 -0.73 -27.29 23.04
N LEU A 310 -1.62 -27.27 22.04
CA LEU A 310 -2.79 -26.38 22.01
C LEU A 310 -3.82 -26.80 23.07
N ARG A 311 -3.98 -25.99 24.12
CA ARG A 311 -5.13 -26.10 25.03
C ARG A 311 -5.72 -24.72 25.32
N GLY A 312 -6.88 -24.47 24.72
CA GLY A 312 -8.04 -23.72 25.24
C GLY A 312 -7.88 -22.36 25.92
N HIS A 313 -8.49 -21.36 25.27
CA HIS A 313 -9.11 -20.14 25.82
C HIS A 313 -8.23 -19.02 26.42
N GLN A 314 -8.59 -17.80 26.00
CA GLN A 314 -8.20 -16.45 26.46
C GLN A 314 -6.95 -15.82 25.82
N CYS A 315 -7.21 -14.93 24.85
CA CYS A 315 -6.31 -13.85 24.47
C CYS A 315 -6.34 -12.77 25.57
N GLU A 316 -5.40 -12.82 26.50
CA GLU A 316 -5.04 -11.64 27.30
C GLU A 316 -3.86 -10.90 26.67
N LEU A 317 -4.05 -9.59 26.55
CA LEU A 317 -3.10 -8.60 26.07
C LEU A 317 -1.81 -8.63 26.92
N TRP A 318 -0.71 -9.15 26.39
CA TRP A 318 0.60 -9.04 27.04
C TRP A 318 1.12 -7.60 26.96
N GLN A 319 1.13 -6.91 28.11
CA GLN A 319 1.96 -5.71 28.29
C GLN A 319 3.41 -6.13 28.59
N PRO A 320 4.42 -5.43 28.03
CA PRO A 320 5.81 -5.79 28.26
C PRO A 320 6.27 -5.43 29.68
N VAL A 321 6.67 -6.47 30.42
CA VAL A 321 7.34 -6.39 31.72
C VAL A 321 8.71 -5.74 31.53
N LYS A 322 8.93 -4.61 32.21
CA LYS A 322 10.25 -3.99 32.36
C LYS A 322 11.13 -4.86 33.26
N TYR A 323 12.08 -5.58 32.67
CA TYR A 323 13.26 -6.06 33.39
C TYR A 323 14.37 -5.03 33.23
N LEU A 324 14.66 -4.30 34.30
CA LEU A 324 15.88 -3.53 34.47
C LEU A 324 16.66 -4.23 35.60
N GLY A 325 17.37 -5.28 35.20
CA GLY A 325 18.32 -6.02 36.01
C GLY A 325 19.72 -5.43 35.84
N ARG A 326 20.41 -5.37 36.97
CA ARG A 326 21.69 -4.72 37.28
C ARG A 326 22.81 -5.74 37.09
N GLU A 327 23.94 -5.37 36.49
CA GLU A 327 25.31 -5.92 36.72
C GLU A 327 26.33 -5.09 35.89
N LEU A 328 27.22 -4.35 36.59
CA LEU A 328 28.66 -4.66 36.82
C LEU A 328 29.56 -4.32 35.62
N GLU A 329 30.00 -3.06 35.55
CA GLU A 329 31.40 -2.59 35.70
C GLU A 329 31.42 -1.05 35.77
#